data_AF-A0A0T9RJP6-F1
#
_entry.id   AF-A0A0T9RJP6-F1
#
_cell.length_a   1.000
_cell.length_b   1.000
_cell.length_c   1.000
_cell.angle_alpha   90.00
_cell.angle_beta   90.00
_cell.angle_gamma   90.00
#
_symmetry.space_group_name_H-M   'P 1'
#
loop_
_entity.id
_entity.type
_entity.pdbx_description
1 polymer ?
#
loop_
_entity_poly.entity_id
_entity_poly.type
_entity_poly.pdbx_seq_one_letter_code
_entity_poly.pdbx_strand_id
1 'polypeptide(L)'
;MKKTIIYVYYIFCFFTIYLISSFKEEAFIDGIEIKSACIAHRAFVVDDIRDITVIFAIIILIPCFVYLKRNRFKNKFFNLLSLLLIIYFFWRFFIRLNVC
;
A
#
# COMPACT_ATOMS: atom_id res chain seq x y z
N MET A 1 -11.54 20.65 6.61
CA MET A 1 -10.13 20.25 6.79
C MET A 1 -9.25 21.25 6.08
N LYS A 2 -8.27 21.87 6.77
CA LYS A 2 -7.24 22.67 6.09
C LYS A 2 -6.53 21.78 5.06
N LYS A 3 -6.22 22.29 3.86
CA LYS A 3 -5.60 21.50 2.77
C LYS A 3 -4.37 20.72 3.24
N THR A 4 -3.59 21.30 4.15
CA THR A 4 -2.43 20.68 4.82
C THR A 4 -2.76 19.33 5.46
N ILE A 5 -3.91 19.20 6.14
CA ILE A 5 -4.31 17.95 6.80
C ILE A 5 -4.53 16.84 5.78
N ILE A 6 -5.08 17.18 4.60
CA ILE A 6 -5.31 16.20 3.54
C ILE A 6 -3.97 15.72 3.00
N TYR A 7 -3.02 16.61 2.71
CA TYR A 7 -1.68 16.21 2.27
C TYR A 7 -0.98 15.31 3.29
N VAL A 8 -1.01 15.68 4.57
CA VAL A 8 -0.44 14.86 5.65
C VAL A 8 -1.13 13.49 5.70
N TYR A 9 -2.44 13.43 5.50
CA TYR A 9 -3.18 12.18 5.47
C TYR A 9 -2.75 11.27 4.31
N TYR A 10 -2.54 11.81 3.11
CA TYR A 10 -2.00 11.01 1.99
C TYR A 10 -0.61 10.47 2.27
N ILE A 11 0.27 11.27 2.86
CA ILE A 11 1.60 10.83 3.29
C ILE A 11 1.49 9.72 4.34
N PHE A 12 0.60 9.88 5.32
CA PHE A 12 0.31 8.87 6.32
C PHE A 12 -0.18 7.56 5.67
N CYS A 13 -1.13 7.61 4.73
CA CYS A 13 -1.59 6.43 4.00
C CYS A 13 -0.45 5.73 3.26
N PHE A 14 0.42 6.49 2.58
CA PHE A 14 1.56 5.94 1.87
C PHE A 14 2.49 5.15 2.80
N PHE A 15 2.91 5.75 3.93
CA PHE A 15 3.75 5.06 4.91
C PHE A 15 3.06 3.88 5.56
N THR A 16 1.76 4.02 5.85
CA THR A 16 1.00 2.94 6.50
C THR A 16 0.90 1.73 5.59
N ILE A 17 0.58 1.91 4.31
CA ILE A 17 0.57 0.82 3.32
C ILE A 17 1.95 0.16 3.26
N TYR A 18 3.03 0.95 3.20
CA TYR A 18 4.38 0.41 3.19
C TYR A 18 4.65 -0.50 4.39
N LEU A 19 4.36 -0.02 5.61
CA LEU A 19 4.63 -0.76 6.84
C LEU A 19 3.82 -2.04 6.94
N ILE A 20 2.50 -1.97 6.75
CA ILE A 20 1.62 -3.13 6.95
C ILE A 20 1.69 -4.16 5.80
N SER A 21 2.20 -3.77 4.63
CA SER A 21 2.48 -4.70 3.52
C SER A 21 3.86 -5.34 3.58
N SER A 22 4.76 -4.82 4.44
CA SER A 22 6.10 -5.39 4.60
C SER A 22 6.06 -6.59 5.53
N PHE A 23 6.87 -7.59 5.24
CA PHE A 23 7.09 -8.74 6.10
C PHE A 23 8.57 -8.90 6.45
N LYS A 24 8.86 -9.54 7.58
CA LYS A 24 10.21 -9.59 8.17
C LYS A 24 11.19 -10.30 7.24
N GLU A 25 10.70 -11.27 6.49
CA GLU A 25 11.47 -12.17 5.64
C GLU A 25 11.99 -11.47 4.38
N GLU A 26 11.52 -10.26 4.06
CA GLU A 26 12.12 -9.39 3.03
C GLU A 26 13.57 -9.01 3.35
N ALA A 27 13.97 -9.05 4.63
CA ALA A 27 15.34 -8.77 5.02
C ALA A 27 16.36 -9.80 4.48
N PHE A 28 15.89 -10.96 4.03
CA PHE A 28 16.73 -12.02 3.45
C PHE A 28 16.89 -11.91 1.94
N ILE A 29 16.35 -10.85 1.31
CA ILE A 29 16.59 -10.57 -0.11
C ILE A 29 18.06 -10.16 -0.27
N ASP A 30 18.90 -11.11 -0.68
CA ASP A 30 20.34 -10.97 -0.86
C ASP A 30 20.74 -10.72 -2.32
N GLY A 31 19.81 -10.92 -3.27
CA GLY A 31 20.05 -10.80 -4.71
C GLY A 31 20.74 -12.01 -5.34
N ILE A 32 21.09 -13.05 -4.57
CA ILE A 32 21.77 -14.26 -5.04
C ILE A 32 20.78 -15.42 -5.07
N GLU A 33 20.37 -15.91 -3.91
CA GLU A 33 19.38 -16.97 -3.77
C GLU A 33 17.96 -16.38 -3.73
N ILE A 34 17.80 -15.22 -3.10
CA ILE A 34 16.52 -14.54 -2.94
C ILE A 34 16.58 -13.19 -3.61
N LYS A 35 16.07 -13.16 -4.84
CA LYS A 35 16.15 -12.00 -5.74
C LYS A 35 14.94 -11.07 -5.64
N SER A 36 13.85 -11.52 -5.04
CA SER A 36 12.60 -10.77 -4.97
C SER A 36 11.80 -11.10 -3.73
N ALA A 37 10.88 -10.19 -3.37
CA ALA A 37 9.93 -10.42 -2.29
C ALA A 37 9.00 -11.61 -2.58
N CYS A 38 8.71 -11.92 -3.85
CA CYS A 38 7.97 -13.11 -4.22
C CYS A 38 8.72 -14.40 -3.84
N ILE A 39 10.03 -14.47 -4.13
CA ILE A 39 10.87 -15.62 -3.75
C ILE A 39 10.98 -15.71 -2.22
N ALA A 40 11.19 -14.59 -1.54
CA ALA A 40 11.25 -14.54 -0.07
C ALA A 40 9.94 -15.02 0.57
N HIS A 41 8.80 -14.56 0.04
CA HIS A 41 7.48 -14.93 0.52
C HIS A 41 7.24 -16.43 0.38
N ARG A 42 7.55 -17.01 -0.79
CA ARG A 42 7.38 -18.45 -1.04
C ARG A 42 8.33 -19.33 -0.22
N ALA A 43 9.54 -18.86 0.06
CA ALA A 43 10.57 -19.64 0.75
C ALA A 43 10.41 -19.64 2.27
N PHE A 44 9.95 -18.53 2.85
CA PHE A 44 10.04 -18.32 4.30
C PHE A 44 8.74 -17.99 5.01
N VAL A 45 7.68 -17.57 4.30
CA VAL A 45 6.45 -17.15 4.96
C VAL A 45 5.58 -18.37 5.23
N VAL A 46 5.51 -18.74 6.51
CA VAL A 46 4.66 -19.85 7.00
C VAL A 46 3.31 -19.32 7.50
N ASP A 47 3.29 -18.14 8.14
CA ASP A 47 2.08 -17.47 8.62
C ASP A 47 1.97 -16.06 8.03
N ASP A 48 1.07 -15.88 7.06
CA ASP A 48 0.83 -14.58 6.42
C ASP A 48 -0.37 -13.85 7.06
N ILE A 49 -0.11 -12.83 7.88
CA ILE A 49 -1.17 -12.00 8.47
C ILE A 49 -1.75 -10.98 7.46
N ARG A 50 -1.29 -11.00 6.20
CA ARG A 50 -1.61 -9.93 5.27
C ARG A 50 -3.08 -9.87 4.90
N ASP A 51 -3.82 -10.97 4.95
CA ASP A 51 -5.27 -10.97 4.72
C ASP A 51 -5.98 -9.98 5.64
N ILE A 52 -5.53 -9.87 6.89
CA ILE A 52 -6.04 -8.90 7.86
C ILE A 52 -5.52 -7.49 7.55
N THR A 53 -4.22 -7.34 7.27
CA THR A 53 -3.62 -6.02 7.01
C THR A 53 -4.12 -5.37 5.72
N VAL A 54 -4.49 -6.16 4.70
CA VAL A 54 -5.13 -5.70 3.46
C VAL A 54 -6.45 -5.00 3.77
N ILE A 55 -7.26 -5.60 4.64
CA ILE A 55 -8.54 -5.02 5.08
C ILE A 55 -8.30 -3.69 5.80
N PHE A 56 -7.32 -3.64 6.71
CA PHE A 56 -6.93 -2.40 7.39
C PHE A 56 -6.46 -1.31 6.41
N ALA A 57 -5.67 -1.68 5.40
CA ALA A 57 -5.22 -0.76 4.37
C ALA A 57 -6.41 -0.15 3.61
N ILE A 58 -7.40 -0.97 3.23
CA ILE A 58 -8.61 -0.50 2.55
C ILE A 58 -9.36 0.49 3.43
N ILE A 59 -9.55 0.19 4.72
CA ILE A 59 -10.24 1.07 5.66
C ILE A 59 -9.55 2.44 5.74
N ILE A 60 -8.22 2.46 5.81
CA ILE A 60 -7.43 3.69 5.87
C ILE A 60 -7.53 4.52 4.58
N LEU A 61 -7.84 3.91 3.43
CA LEU A 61 -8.06 4.63 2.18
C LEU A 61 -9.45 5.28 2.07
N ILE A 62 -10.45 4.80 2.81
CA ILE A 62 -11.83 5.30 2.71
C ILE A 62 -11.92 6.83 2.85
N PRO A 63 -11.25 7.49 3.82
CA PRO A 63 -11.32 8.95 3.96
C PRO A 63 -10.80 9.72 2.73
N CYS A 64 -9.83 9.18 1.99
CA CYS A 64 -9.36 9.78 0.73
C CYS A 64 -10.50 9.83 -0.31
N PHE A 65 -11.22 8.72 -0.47
CA PHE A 65 -12.34 8.65 -1.42
C PHE A 65 -13.54 9.46 -0.98
N VAL A 66 -13.85 9.49 0.32
CA VAL A 66 -14.91 10.34 0.88
C VAL A 66 -14.61 11.81 0.59
N TYR A 67 -13.35 12.24 0.76
CA TYR A 67 -12.92 13.59 0.43
C TYR A 67 -13.09 13.92 -1.07
N LEU A 68 -12.67 13.01 -1.95
CA LEU A 68 -12.83 13.19 -3.40
C LEU A 68 -14.30 13.28 -3.82
N LYS A 69 -15.14 12.37 -3.33
CA LYS A 69 -16.57 12.34 -3.60
C LYS A 69 -17.26 13.62 -3.14
N ARG A 70 -16.92 14.11 -1.94
CA ARG A 70 -17.45 15.38 -1.41
C ARG A 70 -17.10 16.57 -2.29
N ASN A 71 -15.91 16.57 -2.88
CA ASN A 71 -15.46 17.62 -3.81
C ASN A 71 -15.83 17.35 -5.27
N ARG A 72 -16.69 16.34 -5.53
CA ARG A 72 -17.12 15.91 -6.86
C ARG A 72 -15.95 15.71 -7.83
N PHE A 73 -14.81 15.20 -7.33
CA PHE A 73 -13.61 14.95 -8.12
C PHE A 73 -13.08 16.17 -8.92
N LYS A 74 -13.42 17.40 -8.51
CA LYS A 74 -12.99 18.62 -9.23
C LYS A 74 -11.48 18.85 -9.17
N ASN A 75 -10.80 18.35 -8.13
CA ASN A 75 -9.37 18.55 -7.96
C ASN A 75 -8.58 17.40 -8.61
N LYS A 76 -8.08 17.66 -9.83
CA LYS A 76 -7.27 16.71 -10.60
C LYS A 76 -6.04 16.20 -9.84
N PHE A 77 -5.40 17.05 -9.03
CA PHE A 77 -4.22 16.66 -8.26
C PHE A 77 -4.55 15.55 -7.24
N PHE A 78 -5.59 15.74 -6.42
CA PHE A 78 -5.97 14.72 -5.43
C PHE A 78 -6.56 13.46 -6.07
N ASN A 79 -7.22 13.58 -7.23
CA ASN A 79 -7.65 12.41 -8.00
C ASN A 79 -6.44 11.57 -8.44
N LEU A 80 -5.41 12.22 -9.01
CA LEU A 80 -4.18 11.55 -9.43
C LEU A 80 -3.47 10.92 -8.23
N LEU A 81 -3.38 11.65 -7.11
CA LEU A 81 -2.76 11.16 -5.88
C LEU A 81 -3.48 9.92 -5.34
N SER A 82 -4.82 9.91 -5.32
CA SER A 82 -5.60 8.73 -4.95
C SER A 82 -5.37 7.56 -5.91
N LEU A 83 -5.35 7.80 -7.22
CA LEU A 83 -5.10 6.75 -8.21
C LEU A 83 -3.72 6.11 -8.00
N LEU A 84 -2.68 6.92 -7.82
CA LEU A 84 -1.33 6.44 -7.53
C LEU A 84 -1.29 5.61 -6.25
N LEU A 85 -2.05 6.01 -5.23
CA LEU A 85 -2.09 5.32 -3.96
C LEU A 85 -2.81 3.96 -4.06
N ILE A 86 -3.84 3.85 -4.91
CA ILE A 86 -4.48 2.58 -5.26
C ILE A 86 -3.51 1.67 -6.00
N ILE A 87 -2.82 2.19 -7.03
CA ILE A 87 -1.82 1.42 -7.78
C ILE A 87 -0.71 0.93 -6.84
N TYR A 88 -0.23 1.80 -5.96
CA TYR A 88 0.77 1.46 -4.96
C TYR A 88 0.28 0.36 -4.00
N PHE A 89 -0.96 0.47 -3.51
CA PHE A 89 -1.61 -0.56 -2.70
C PHE A 89 -1.64 -1.91 -3.44
N PHE A 90 -2.12 -1.95 -4.68
CA PHE A 90 -2.18 -3.20 -5.46
C PHE A 90 -0.80 -3.80 -5.72
N TRP A 91 0.17 -2.94 -6.04
CA TRP A 91 1.55 -3.36 -6.25
C TRP A 91 2.13 -4.05 -5.01
N ARG A 92 2.00 -3.41 -3.85
CA ARG A 92 2.58 -3.87 -2.59
C ARG A 92 1.96 -5.17 -2.07
N PHE A 93 0.64 -5.30 -2.16
CA PHE A 93 -0.07 -6.43 -1.57
C PHE A 93 -0.24 -7.63 -2.49
N PHE A 94 -0.23 -7.45 -3.81
CA PHE A 94 -0.55 -8.52 -4.75
C PHE A 94 0.53 -8.70 -5.82
N ILE A 95 0.84 -7.67 -6.60
CA ILE A 95 1.68 -7.83 -7.80
C ILE A 95 3.10 -8.25 -7.42
N ARG A 96 3.73 -7.57 -6.46
CA ARG A 96 5.12 -7.87 -6.03
C ARG A 96 5.32 -9.29 -5.53
N LEU A 97 4.24 -9.95 -5.09
CA LEU A 97 4.28 -11.27 -4.46
C LEU A 97 3.86 -12.39 -5.39
N ASN A 98 3.13 -12.06 -6.46
CA ASN A 98 2.77 -13.00 -7.51
C ASN A 98 3.75 -12.98 -8.68
N VAL A 99 4.48 -11.87 -8.88
CA VAL A 99 5.50 -11.74 -9.93
C VAL A 99 6.87 -12.05 -9.34
N CYS A 100 7.25 -13.33 -9.48
CA CYS A 100 8.62 -13.83 -9.47
C CYS A 100 9.11 -13.84 -10.94
#